data_AF-A0A316Z8H4-F1
#
_entry.id   AF-A0A316Z8H4-F1
#
_cell.length_a   1.000
_cell.length_b   1.000
_cell.length_c   1.000
_cell.angle_alpha   90.00
_cell.angle_beta   90.00
_cell.angle_gamma   90.00
#
_symmetry.space_group_name_H-M   'P 1'
#
loop_
_entity.id
_entity.type
_entity.pdbx_description
1 polymer ?
#
loop_
_entity_poly.entity_id
_entity_poly.type
_entity_poly.pdbx_seq_one_letter_code
_entity_poly.pdbx_strand_id
1 'polypeptide(L)' 'MLRSSLYRDPWAAREAWRKHPVFSSRFQLRNFWPGFGLGTAAFAVYLAFDMLAHPANVEKLVEDARKQRKEI' A
#
# COMPACT_ATOMS: atom_id res chain seq x y z
N MET A 1 -39.83 -6.10 1.21
CA MET A 1 -39.14 -4.82 0.97
C MET A 1 -39.61 -3.83 2.05
N LEU A 2 -38.89 -3.74 3.17
CA LEU A 2 -39.30 -2.85 4.27
C LEU A 2 -39.04 -1.41 3.84
N ARG A 3 -40.11 -0.64 3.66
CA ARG A 3 -40.06 0.78 3.36
C ARG A 3 -39.65 1.49 4.65
N SER A 4 -38.36 1.80 4.80
CA SER A 4 -37.89 2.74 5.82
C SER A 4 -38.64 4.06 5.61
N SER A 5 -39.36 4.50 6.64
CA SER A 5 -39.97 5.83 6.68
C SER A 5 -38.91 6.87 6.28
N LEU A 6 -39.15 7.58 5.17
CA LEU A 6 -38.30 8.69 4.74
C LEU A 6 -38.53 9.86 5.69
N TYR A 7 -37.94 9.82 6.87
CA TYR A 7 -37.77 11.02 7.67
C TYR A 7 -36.89 11.99 6.88
N ARG A 8 -37.48 13.12 6.49
CA ARG A 8 -36.79 14.19 5.77
C ARG A 8 -36.36 15.24 6.79
N ASP A 9 -35.08 15.21 7.13
CA ASP A 9 -34.49 16.18 8.05
C ASP A 9 -34.65 17.62 7.49
N PRO A 10 -35.33 18.53 8.21
CA PRO A 10 -35.52 19.92 7.77
C PRO A 10 -34.22 20.73 7.74
N TRP A 11 -33.18 20.30 8.45
CA TRP A 11 -31.87 20.97 8.49
C TRP A 11 -30.86 20.37 7.52
N ALA A 12 -31.24 19.37 6.72
CA ALA A 12 -30.34 18.71 5.79
C ALA A 12 -29.64 19.69 4.82
N ALA A 13 -30.36 20.72 4.37
CA ALA A 13 -29.77 21.79 3.54
C ALA A 13 -28.73 22.62 4.30
N ARG A 14 -28.95 22.87 5.59
CA ARG A 14 -28.02 23.59 6.47
C ARG A 14 -26.80 22.75 6.83
N GLU A 15 -26.94 21.43 6.95
CA GLU A 15 -25.82 20.53 7.25
C GLU A 15 -25.08 20.01 6.00
N ALA A 16 -25.59 20.31 4.80
CA ALA A 16 -25.01 19.84 3.54
C ALA A 16 -23.53 20.22 3.38
N TRP A 17 -23.11 21.39 3.88
CA TRP A 17 -21.70 21.82 3.82
C TRP A 17 -20.74 20.88 4.57
N ARG A 18 -21.21 20.18 5.62
CA ARG A 18 -20.37 19.22 6.37
C ARG A 18 -20.16 17.91 5.61
N LYS A 19 -21.05 17.58 4.69
CA LYS A 19 -20.96 16.37 3.85
C LYS A 19 -20.10 16.60 2.60
N HIS A 20 -19.16 17.54 2.67
CA HIS A 20 -18.25 17.82 1.57
C HIS A 20 -17.39 16.57 1.25
N PRO A 21 -17.12 16.25 -0.03
CA PRO A 21 -16.34 15.06 -0.42
C PRO A 21 -14.96 14.97 0.22
N VAL A 22 -14.35 16.10 0.57
CA VAL A 22 -13.06 16.18 1.32
C VAL A 22 -13.17 15.54 2.70
N PHE A 23 -14.33 15.59 3.35
CA PHE A 23 -14.57 14.96 4.65
C PHE A 23 -15.10 13.53 4.55
N SER A 24 -15.22 12.98 3.34
CA SER A 24 -15.67 11.60 3.17
C SER A 24 -14.66 10.61 3.77
N SER A 25 -15.15 9.53 4.39
CA SER A 25 -14.29 8.47 4.94
C SER A 25 -13.35 7.89 3.88
N ARG A 26 -13.80 7.80 2.62
CA ARG A 26 -12.98 7.35 1.50
C ARG A 26 -11.79 8.28 1.23
N PHE A 27 -12.00 9.59 1.30
CA PHE A 27 -10.92 10.57 1.13
C PHE A 27 -9.92 10.51 2.30
N GLN A 28 -10.41 10.35 3.54
CA GLN A 28 -9.56 10.19 4.72
C GLN A 28 -8.71 8.92 4.63
N LEU A 29 -9.30 7.78 4.24
CA LEU A 29 -8.58 6.51 4.08
C LEU A 29 -7.49 6.59 3.01
N ARG A 30 -7.76 7.23 1.87
CA ARG A 30 -6.76 7.40 0.81
C ARG A 30 -5.55 8.23 1.26
N ASN A 31 -5.75 9.17 2.17
CA ASN A 31 -4.71 10.07 2.66
C ASN A 31 -4.18 9.68 4.05
N PHE A 32 -4.56 8.52 4.58
CA PHE A 32 -4.20 8.11 5.95
C PHE A 32 -2.69 7.94 6.14
N TRP A 33 -1.98 7.49 5.09
CA TRP A 33 -0.53 7.30 5.13
C TRP A 33 0.20 8.06 4.01
N PRO A 34 0.47 9.36 4.23
CA PRO A 34 1.27 10.13 3.29
C PRO A 34 2.68 9.55 3.21
N GLY A 35 3.17 9.32 2.00
CA GLY A 35 4.54 8.83 1.77
C GLY A 35 4.73 7.32 1.88
N PHE A 36 3.71 6.53 2.23
CA PHE A 36 3.85 5.06 2.31
C PHE A 36 4.29 4.43 0.97
N GLY A 37 3.78 4.95 -0.16
CA GLY A 37 4.19 4.50 -1.49
C GLY A 37 5.68 4.76 -1.77
N LEU A 38 6.18 5.94 -1.41
CA LEU A 38 7.59 6.30 -1.60
C LEU A 38 8.50 5.50 -0.66
N GLY A 39 8.11 5.33 0.61
CA GLY A 39 8.86 4.53 1.58
C GLY A 39 8.96 3.07 1.16
N THR A 40 7.84 2.47 0.76
CA THR A 40 7.82 1.08 0.26
C THR A 40 8.67 0.91 -1.00
N ALA A 41 8.61 1.87 -1.93
CA ALA A 41 9.42 1.83 -3.14
C ALA A 41 10.92 1.93 -2.84
N ALA A 42 11.34 2.90 -2.01
CA ALA A 42 12.74 3.06 -1.62
C ALA A 42 13.27 1.82 -0.88
N PHE A 43 12.46 1.24 0.01
CA PHE A 43 12.80 0.01 0.70
C PHE A 43 12.95 -1.18 -0.25
N ALA A 44 12.05 -1.33 -1.22
CA ALA A 44 12.17 -2.40 -2.23
C ALA A 44 13.44 -2.27 -3.07
N VAL A 45 13.80 -1.04 -3.48
CA VAL A 45 15.06 -0.77 -4.19
C VAL A 45 16.26 -1.13 -3.33
N TYR A 46 16.24 -0.76 -2.05
CA TYR A 46 17.30 -1.12 -1.10
C TYR A 46 17.44 -2.64 -0.98
N LEU A 47 16.34 -3.37 -0.79
CA LEU A 47 16.37 -4.84 -0.70
C LEU A 47 16.90 -5.51 -1.97
N ALA A 48 16.50 -5.01 -3.16
CA ALA A 48 17.01 -5.54 -4.42
C ALA A 48 18.52 -5.31 -4.56
N PHE A 49 19.01 -4.14 -4.16
CA PHE A 49 20.43 -3.83 -4.14
C PHE A 49 21.18 -4.72 -3.14
N ASP A 50 20.68 -4.84 -1.92
CA ASP A 50 21.27 -5.67 -0.87
C ASP A 50 21.31 -7.15 -1.27
N MET A 51 20.24 -7.67 -1.86
CA MET A 51 20.20 -9.06 -2.34
C MET A 51 21.29 -9.36 -3.37
N LEU A 52 21.61 -8.41 -4.26
CA LEU A 52 22.60 -8.58 -5.32
C LEU A 52 24.03 -8.28 -4.89
N ALA A 53 24.22 -7.27 -4.03
CA ALA A 53 25.54 -6.78 -3.66
C ALA A 53 26.07 -7.38 -2.35
N HIS A 54 25.21 -7.97 -1.52
CA HIS A 54 25.64 -8.48 -0.22
C HIS A 54 26.51 -9.74 -0.38
N PRO A 55 27.76 -9.74 0.11
CA PRO A 55 28.76 -10.77 -0.20
C PRO A 55 28.31 -12.19 0.21
N ALA A 56 27.62 -12.32 1.35
CA ALA A 56 27.10 -13.60 1.83
C ALA A 56 26.02 -14.22 0.93
N ASN A 57 25.29 -13.41 0.15
CA ASN A 57 24.29 -13.91 -0.80
C ASN A 57 24.98 -14.29 -2.12
N VAL A 58 25.96 -13.49 -2.56
CA VAL A 58 26.75 -13.76 -3.76
C VAL A 58 27.48 -15.10 -3.67
N GLU A 59 28.13 -15.38 -2.54
CA GLU A 59 28.84 -16.64 -2.33
C GLU A 59 27.91 -17.86 -2.46
N LYS A 60 26.72 -17.80 -1.83
CA LYS A 60 25.71 -18.85 -1.95
C LYS A 60 25.21 -19.05 -3.37
N LEU A 61 24.95 -17.95 -4.10
CA LEU A 61 24.53 -18.01 -5.51
C LEU A 61 25.60 -18.67 -6.40
N VAL A 62 26.88 -18.37 -6.14
CA VAL A 62 28.01 -18.99 -6.85
C VAL A 62 28.16 -20.47 -6.50
N GLU A 63 27.98 -20.83 -5.24
CA GLU A 63 28.00 -22.21 -4.78
C GLU A 63 26.87 -23.04 -5.39
N ASP A 64 25.64 -22.52 -5.40
CA ASP A 64 24.47 -23.15 -6.02
C ASP A 64 24.69 -23.35 -7.52
N ALA A 65 25.19 -22.33 -8.24
CA ALA A 65 25.52 -22.43 -9.66
C ALA A 65 26.62 -23.49 -9.93
N ARG A 66 27.64 -23.56 -9.07
CA ARG A 66 28.69 -24.59 -9.16
C ARG A 66 28.14 -25.99 -8.90
N LYS A 67 27.20 -26.13 -7.97
CA LYS A 67 26.59 -27.42 -7.63
C LYS A 67 25.71 -27.92 -8.77
N GLN A 68 24.87 -27.06 -9.35
CA GLN A 68 24.10 -27.40 -10.55
C GLN A 68 24.98 -27.82 -11.73
N ARG A 69 26.10 -27.13 -11.97
CA ARG A 69 27.05 -27.50 -13.02
C ARG A 69 27.68 -28.89 -12.81
N LYS A 70 27.87 -29.32 -11.56
CA LYS A 70 28.46 -30.64 -11.23
C LYS A 70 27.45 -31.78 -11.35
N GLU A 71 26.16 -31.47 -11.28
CA GLU A 71 25.06 -32.44 -11.39
C GLU A 71 24.61 -32.67 -12.85
N ILE A 72 25.13 -31.89 -13.81
CA ILE A 72 24.95 -32.04 -15.27
C ILE A 72 26.18 -32.75 -15.85
#